data_AF-A0A1B8AIP4-F1
#
_entry.id   AF-A0A1B8AIP4-F1
#
_cell.length_a   1.000
_cell.length_b   1.000
_cell.length_c   1.000
_cell.angle_alpha   90.00
_cell.angle_beta   90.00
_cell.angle_gamma   90.00
#
_symmetry.space_group_name_H-M   'P 1'
#
loop_
_entity.id
_entity.type
_entity.pdbx_description
1 polymer ?
#
loop_
_entity_poly.entity_id
_entity_poly.type
_entity_poly.pdbx_seq_one_letter_code
_entity_poly.pdbx_strand_id
1 'polypeptide(L)'
;MDHISDNAGPWHVHNRMRLRKPHLKDNLPTQLCLLCNRAFCVDHKGKQEGVCEINHETYYRNHPGDQKYLYRSYEDWEKDCYQQMVDEASGDDGEMVVGRKENSRKAEVEGAKDEGNRLDKGQD
;
A
#
# COMPACT_ATOMS: atom_id res chain seq x y z
N MET A 1 -0.38 -7.30 26.87
CA MET A 1 -0.16 -6.77 25.51
C MET A 1 -0.24 -7.96 24.61
N ASP A 2 -1.43 -8.34 24.16
CA ASP A 2 -1.62 -9.51 23.32
C ASP A 2 -2.89 -9.28 22.52
N HIS A 3 -2.77 -9.28 21.19
CA HIS A 3 -3.67 -9.93 20.24
C HIS A 3 -3.06 -9.73 18.84
N ILE A 4 -1.98 -10.47 18.59
CA ILE A 4 -1.57 -10.86 17.25
C ILE A 4 -2.78 -11.55 16.62
N SER A 5 -3.50 -10.84 15.76
CA SER A 5 -4.62 -11.40 14.99
C SER A 5 -4.10 -11.98 13.68
N ASP A 6 -3.23 -12.98 13.81
CA ASP A 6 -2.98 -13.95 12.74
C ASP A 6 -4.19 -14.88 12.69
N ASN A 7 -5.22 -14.46 11.95
CA ASN A 7 -6.38 -15.30 11.67
C ASN A 7 -6.62 -15.35 10.16
N ALA A 8 -5.65 -15.94 9.45
CA ALA A 8 -5.85 -16.53 8.13
C ALA A 8 -6.72 -17.80 8.27
N GLY A 9 -7.97 -17.63 8.68
CA GLY A 9 -8.98 -18.69 8.75
C GLY A 9 -9.66 -18.90 7.38
N PRO A 10 -10.10 -20.13 7.05
CA PRO A 10 -10.52 -20.49 5.70
C PRO A 10 -11.82 -19.79 5.28
N TRP A 11 -11.69 -18.85 4.35
CA TRP A 11 -12.62 -18.51 3.27
C TRP A 11 -14.13 -18.64 3.60
N HIS A 12 -14.65 -17.68 4.37
CA HIS A 12 -16.03 -17.58 4.89
C HIS A 12 -17.16 -17.62 3.82
N VAL A 13 -16.84 -17.49 2.52
CA VAL A 13 -17.83 -17.49 1.42
C VAL A 13 -18.40 -18.89 1.14
N HIS A 14 -17.68 -19.96 1.49
CA HIS A 14 -18.11 -21.33 1.20
C HIS A 14 -19.36 -21.77 1.97
N ASN A 15 -19.56 -21.36 3.23
CA ASN A 15 -20.68 -21.86 4.03
C ASN A 15 -22.06 -21.46 3.47
N ARG A 16 -22.20 -20.26 2.90
CA ARG A 16 -23.48 -19.84 2.28
C ARG A 16 -23.73 -20.55 0.94
N MET A 17 -22.68 -20.96 0.24
CA MET A 17 -22.75 -21.76 -0.99
C MET A 17 -23.02 -23.24 -0.70
N ARG A 18 -22.43 -23.82 0.37
CA ARG A 18 -22.64 -25.22 0.82
C ARG A 18 -24.12 -25.54 1.05
N LEU A 19 -24.86 -24.62 1.66
CA LEU A 19 -26.31 -24.79 1.90
C LEU A 19 -27.14 -24.84 0.61
N ARG A 20 -26.64 -24.25 -0.49
CA ARG A 20 -27.33 -24.22 -1.79
C ARG A 20 -26.83 -25.29 -2.76
N LYS A 21 -25.58 -25.74 -2.62
CA LYS A 21 -24.93 -26.73 -3.50
C LYS A 21 -24.04 -27.67 -2.68
N PRO A 22 -24.59 -28.77 -2.12
CA PRO A 22 -23.84 -29.71 -1.28
C PRO A 22 -22.79 -30.54 -2.03
N HIS A 23 -22.78 -30.50 -3.36
CA HIS A 23 -21.81 -31.20 -4.21
C HIS A 23 -20.53 -30.39 -4.49
N LEU A 24 -20.47 -29.13 -4.06
CA LEU A 24 -19.32 -28.26 -4.31
C LEU A 24 -18.16 -28.69 -3.42
N LYS A 25 -17.05 -29.13 -4.03
CA LYS A 25 -15.85 -29.57 -3.30
C LYS A 25 -15.23 -28.39 -2.54
N ASP A 26 -14.94 -28.63 -1.27
CA ASP A 26 -14.45 -27.62 -0.32
C ASP A 26 -13.00 -27.17 -0.51
N ASN A 27 -12.24 -27.87 -1.34
CA ASN A 27 -10.80 -27.66 -1.51
C ASN A 27 -10.42 -27.28 -2.94
N LEU A 28 -11.27 -26.51 -3.64
CA LEU A 28 -10.86 -25.95 -4.92
C LEU A 28 -9.85 -24.83 -4.66
N PRO A 29 -8.71 -24.80 -5.38
CA PRO A 29 -7.78 -23.69 -5.28
C PRO A 29 -8.50 -22.39 -5.61
N THR A 30 -8.34 -21.40 -4.72
CA THR A 30 -8.94 -20.08 -4.87
C THR A 30 -7.89 -19.06 -5.31
N GLN A 31 -8.29 -18.14 -6.16
CA GLN A 31 -7.52 -16.97 -6.56
C GLN A 31 -8.24 -15.70 -6.09
N LEU A 32 -7.51 -14.59 -5.95
CA LEU A 32 -8.10 -13.29 -5.63
C LEU A 32 -8.44 -12.55 -6.93
N CYS A 33 -9.63 -11.94 -6.97
CA CYS A 33 -10.06 -11.16 -8.10
C CYS A 33 -9.28 -9.85 -8.19
N LEU A 34 -8.70 -9.56 -9.36
CA LEU A 34 -7.98 -8.30 -9.63
C LEU A 34 -8.88 -7.06 -9.45
N LEU A 35 -10.18 -7.18 -9.74
CA LEU A 35 -11.10 -6.05 -9.74
C LEU A 35 -11.75 -5.80 -8.38
N CYS A 36 -11.92 -6.84 -7.56
CA CYS A 36 -12.67 -6.71 -6.32
C CYS A 36 -12.06 -7.37 -5.09
N ASN A 37 -10.84 -7.91 -5.20
CA ASN A 37 -10.10 -8.60 -4.14
C ASN A 37 -10.86 -9.76 -3.47
N ARG A 38 -11.95 -10.21 -4.09
CA ARG A 38 -12.74 -11.34 -3.62
C ARG A 38 -12.10 -12.65 -4.05
N ALA A 39 -12.05 -13.60 -3.14
CA ALA A 39 -11.66 -14.98 -3.45
C ALA A 39 -12.69 -15.65 -4.37
N PHE A 40 -12.21 -16.30 -5.41
CA PHE A 40 -13.03 -17.12 -6.31
C PHE A 40 -12.30 -18.42 -6.65
N CYS A 41 -13.05 -19.49 -6.88
CA CYS A 41 -12.51 -20.78 -7.33
C CYS A 41 -12.53 -20.87 -8.86
N VAL A 42 -11.90 -21.92 -9.40
CA VAL A 42 -11.84 -22.20 -10.85
C VAL A 42 -13.23 -22.19 -11.50
N ASP A 43 -14.25 -22.72 -10.83
CA ASP A 43 -15.62 -22.79 -11.37
C ASP A 43 -16.32 -21.42 -11.43
N HIS A 44 -15.84 -20.43 -10.67
CA HIS A 44 -16.39 -19.08 -10.61
C HIS A 44 -15.43 -18.05 -11.22
N LYS A 45 -14.56 -18.52 -12.13
CA LYS A 45 -13.68 -17.67 -12.93
C LYS A 45 -14.50 -16.98 -14.04
N GLY A 46 -14.30 -15.67 -14.17
CA GLY A 46 -14.89 -14.85 -15.21
C GLY A 46 -14.22 -15.07 -16.58
N LYS A 47 -14.54 -14.18 -17.52
CA LYS A 47 -13.99 -14.26 -18.89
C LYS A 47 -12.50 -13.90 -18.95
N GLN A 48 -12.08 -12.97 -18.09
CA GLN A 48 -10.71 -12.49 -17.99
C GLN A 48 -9.93 -13.31 -16.95
N GLU A 49 -8.65 -13.54 -17.21
CA GLU A 49 -7.75 -14.16 -16.23
C GLU A 49 -7.69 -13.33 -14.94
N GLY A 50 -7.72 -13.99 -13.78
CA GLY A 50 -7.68 -13.32 -12.48
C GLY A 50 -8.95 -12.54 -12.11
N VAL A 51 -10.05 -12.66 -12.88
CA VAL A 51 -11.31 -11.97 -12.58
C VAL A 51 -12.38 -12.99 -12.24
N CYS A 52 -13.17 -12.74 -11.20
CA CYS A 52 -14.29 -13.63 -10.83
C CYS A 52 -15.52 -13.41 -11.74
N GLU A 53 -16.47 -14.35 -11.73
CA GLU A 53 -17.64 -14.33 -12.63
C GLU A 53 -18.72 -13.28 -12.28
N ILE A 54 -18.57 -12.55 -11.17
CA ILE A 54 -19.62 -11.64 -10.71
C ILE A 54 -19.76 -10.41 -11.62
N ASN A 55 -20.93 -9.77 -11.58
CA ASN A 55 -21.14 -8.48 -12.23
C ASN A 55 -20.43 -7.37 -11.43
N HIS A 56 -19.22 -7.01 -11.85
CA HIS A 56 -18.38 -5.99 -11.20
C HIS A 56 -19.00 -4.60 -11.23
N GLU A 57 -19.74 -4.24 -12.29
CA GLU A 57 -20.45 -2.98 -12.34
C GLU A 57 -21.50 -2.87 -11.24
N THR A 58 -22.30 -3.91 -11.06
CA THR A 58 -23.31 -3.96 -9.99
C THR A 58 -22.64 -4.01 -8.61
N TYR A 59 -21.58 -4.79 -8.48
CA TYR A 59 -20.84 -4.91 -7.22
C TYR A 59 -20.25 -3.56 -6.80
N TYR A 60 -19.59 -2.85 -7.71
CA TYR A 60 -19.02 -1.52 -7.50
C TYR A 60 -20.08 -0.49 -7.05
N ARG A 61 -21.26 -0.49 -7.69
CA ARG A 61 -22.37 0.40 -7.32
C ARG A 61 -22.93 0.11 -5.92
N ASN A 62 -22.93 -1.15 -5.52
CA ASN A 62 -23.47 -1.58 -4.22
C ASN A 62 -22.46 -1.40 -3.05
N HIS A 63 -21.19 -1.12 -3.34
CA HIS A 63 -20.14 -0.96 -2.34
C HIS A 63 -19.46 0.41 -2.45
N PRO A 64 -20.19 1.53 -2.27
CA PRO A 64 -19.62 2.87 -2.41
C PRO A 64 -18.46 3.15 -1.45
N GLY A 65 -18.46 2.55 -0.25
CA GLY A 65 -17.37 2.69 0.73
C GLY A 65 -16.05 2.05 0.32
N ASP A 66 -16.11 1.07 -0.60
CA ASP A 66 -14.95 0.29 -1.03
C ASP A 66 -14.47 0.68 -2.43
N GLN A 67 -15.16 1.60 -3.13
CA GLN A 67 -14.85 1.99 -4.52
C GLN A 67 -13.40 2.43 -4.75
N LYS A 68 -12.73 2.96 -3.72
CA LYS A 68 -11.30 3.29 -3.76
C LYS A 68 -10.37 2.07 -3.98
N TYR A 69 -10.86 0.85 -3.75
CA TYR A 69 -10.12 -0.40 -3.86
C TYR A 69 -10.77 -1.40 -4.82
N LEU A 70 -11.83 -0.97 -5.52
CA LEU A 70 -12.58 -1.79 -6.45
C LEU A 70 -12.53 -1.13 -7.82
N TYR A 71 -12.41 -1.95 -8.86
CA TYR A 71 -12.55 -1.51 -10.24
C TYR A 71 -13.92 -1.90 -10.77
N ARG A 72 -14.58 -0.96 -11.46
CA ARG A 72 -15.89 -1.19 -12.08
C ARG A 72 -15.78 -2.16 -13.26
N SER A 73 -14.69 -2.06 -14.02
CA SER A 73 -14.41 -2.88 -15.19
C SER A 73 -12.94 -3.28 -15.27
N TYR A 74 -12.64 -4.26 -16.13
CA TYR A 74 -11.26 -4.67 -16.39
C TYR A 74 -10.44 -3.56 -17.06
N GLU A 75 -11.07 -2.76 -17.93
CA GLU A 75 -10.44 -1.64 -18.62
C GLU A 75 -9.98 -0.55 -17.64
N ASP A 76 -10.73 -0.33 -16.55
CA ASP A 76 -10.37 0.64 -15.51
C ASP A 76 -9.12 0.18 -14.76
N TRP A 77 -9.04 -1.12 -14.43
CA TRP A 77 -7.86 -1.73 -13.80
C TRP A 77 -6.63 -1.67 -14.72
N GLU A 78 -6.81 -2.01 -15.99
CA GLU A 78 -5.73 -2.01 -16.97
C GLU A 78 -5.13 -0.60 -17.16
N LYS A 79 -5.96 0.44 -17.25
CA LYS A 79 -5.50 1.84 -17.34
C LYS A 79 -4.68 2.25 -16.12
N ASP A 80 -5.11 1.88 -14.92
CA ASP A 80 -4.41 2.20 -13.68
C ASP A 80 -3.03 1.51 -13.62
N CYS A 81 -2.95 0.25 -14.02
CA CYS A 81 -1.67 -0.46 -14.16
C CYS A 81 -0.73 0.20 -15.18
N TYR A 82 -1.24 0.61 -16.34
CA TYR A 82 -0.42 1.31 -17.34
C TYR A 82 0.05 2.68 -16.83
N GLN A 83 -0.81 3.44 -16.15
CA GLN A 83 -0.45 4.74 -15.60
C GLN A 83 0.68 4.61 -14.57
N GLN A 84 0.58 3.62 -13.68
CA GLN A 84 1.63 3.34 -12.70
C GLN A 84 2.99 3.05 -13.36
N MET A 85 3.02 2.26 -14.44
CA MET A 85 4.27 1.97 -15.17
C MET A 85 4.87 3.22 -15.84
N VAL A 86 4.02 4.12 -16.36
CA VAL A 86 4.47 5.37 -17.00
C VAL A 86 5.05 6.33 -15.96
N ASP A 87 4.42 6.45 -14.80
CA ASP A 87 4.88 7.35 -13.73
C ASP A 87 6.26 6.91 -13.21
N GLU A 88 6.49 5.60 -13.02
CA GLU A 88 7.78 5.06 -12.57
C GLU A 88 8.90 5.27 -13.60
N ALA A 89 8.61 5.17 -14.90
CA ALA A 89 9.58 5.41 -15.96
C ALA A 89 9.95 6.89 -16.11
N SER A 90 9.15 7.80 -15.54
CA SER A 90 9.35 9.26 -15.60
C SER A 90 10.04 9.85 -14.36
N GLY A 91 10.53 9.00 -13.45
CA GLY A 91 11.33 9.37 -12.28
C GLY A 91 12.69 9.96 -12.67
N ASP A 92 12.66 11.28 -12.90
CA ASP A 92 13.74 12.25 -12.99
C ASP A 92 15.08 11.79 -12.37
N ASP A 93 16.04 11.49 -13.25
CA ASP A 93 17.47 11.38 -13.00
C ASP A 93 18.07 12.77 -12.65
N GLY A 94 17.66 13.35 -11.52
CA GLY A 94 17.86 14.76 -11.24
C GLY A 94 18.64 15.17 -10.00
N GLU A 95 19.31 14.28 -9.24
CA GLU A 95 20.22 14.76 -8.18
C GLU A 95 21.39 13.83 -7.87
N MET A 96 22.48 13.98 -8.64
CA MET A 96 23.82 13.65 -8.15
C MET A 96 24.78 14.80 -8.45
N VAL A 97 24.58 15.92 -7.76
CA VAL A 97 25.64 16.94 -7.63
C VAL A 97 26.69 16.38 -6.67
N VAL A 98 27.66 15.64 -7.22
CA VAL A 98 28.96 15.41 -6.57
C VAL A 98 29.74 16.72 -6.65
N GLY A 99 29.42 17.65 -5.75
CA GLY A 99 30.16 18.89 -5.55
C GLY A 99 31.39 18.66 -4.66
N ARG A 100 32.40 17.95 -5.16
CA ARG A 100 33.73 17.94 -4.55
C ARG A 100 34.51 19.14 -5.11
N LYS A 101 34.71 20.20 -4.33
CA LYS A 101 35.87 21.09 -4.50
C LYS A 101 36.27 21.81 -3.21
N GLU A 102 37.57 21.96 -3.09
CA GLU A 102 38.40 22.15 -1.90
C GLU A 102 38.34 23.52 -1.22
N ASN A 103 38.56 23.45 0.10
CA ASN A 103 39.38 24.31 0.96
C ASN A 103 40.00 25.58 0.33
N SER A 104 39.69 26.76 0.88
CA SER A 104 40.62 27.89 0.98
C SER A 104 40.21 28.87 2.11
N ARG A 105 40.87 28.71 3.25
CA ARG A 105 41.47 29.73 4.14
C ARG A 105 40.89 31.16 4.07
N LYS A 106 40.31 31.63 5.18
CA LYS A 106 40.85 32.74 6.02
C LYS A 106 39.92 32.96 7.22
N ALA A 107 40.41 32.66 8.42
CA ALA A 107 39.82 33.12 9.67
C ALA A 107 40.69 34.27 10.20
N GLU A 108 40.12 35.46 10.17
CA GLU A 108 40.57 36.71 10.81
C GLU A 108 39.26 37.33 11.33
N VAL A 109 39.13 37.92 12.51
CA VAL A 109 40.00 38.12 13.66
C VAL A 109 39.07 38.65 14.79
N GLU A 110 39.45 38.37 16.04
CA GLU A 110 39.19 39.11 17.29
C GLU A 110 37.77 39.58 17.71
N GLY A 111 37.46 39.26 18.97
CA GLY A 111 36.44 39.99 19.72
C GLY A 111 36.03 39.37 21.06
N ALA A 112 36.93 38.73 21.83
CA ALA A 112 36.62 38.29 23.18
C ALA A 112 37.45 39.10 24.20
N LYS A 113 36.78 40.05 24.86
CA LYS A 113 37.17 40.62 26.15
C LYS A 113 36.11 40.14 27.15
N ASP A 114 36.43 39.22 28.04
CA ASP A 114 37.21 39.38 29.28
C ASP A 114 36.32 39.80 30.47
N GLU A 115 36.39 38.91 31.47
CA GLU A 115 36.20 39.07 32.92
C GLU A 115 34.87 39.48 33.57
N GLY A 116 34.46 38.61 34.51
CA GLY A 116 33.38 38.85 35.46
C GLY A 116 33.11 37.67 36.40
N ASN A 117 34.16 37.12 37.01
CA ASN A 117 34.07 36.14 38.10
C ASN A 117 33.43 36.77 39.34
N ARG A 118 32.34 36.20 39.87
CA ARG A 118 32.02 36.30 41.29
C ARG A 118 31.16 35.14 41.78
N LEU A 119 31.83 34.18 42.43
CA LEU A 119 31.27 33.30 43.46
C LEU A 119 30.62 34.14 44.57
N ASP A 120 29.47 33.73 45.12
CA ASP A 120 29.32 33.49 46.57
C ASP A 120 27.95 32.85 46.95
N LYS A 121 27.93 32.27 48.15
CA LYS A 121 27.10 31.22 48.76
C LYS A 121 25.66 31.59 49.23
N GLY A 122 24.89 30.52 49.53
CA GLY A 122 23.79 30.45 50.52
C GLY A 122 22.70 29.47 50.03
N GLN A 123 22.42 28.28 50.62
CA GLN A 123 21.92 27.94 51.97
C GLN A 123 20.83 28.94 52.40
N ASP A 124 19.56 28.59 52.65
CA ASP A 124 18.89 27.41 53.21
C ASP A 124 17.46 27.33 52.62
#